data_AF-A0A0H4XGX7-F1
#
_entry.id   AF-A0A0H4XGX7-F1
#
_cell.length_a   1.000
_cell.length_b   1.000
_cell.length_c   1.000
_cell.angle_alpha   90.00
_cell.angle_beta   90.00
_cell.angle_gamma   90.00
#
_symmetry.space_group_name_H-M   'P 1'
#
loop_
_entity.id
_entity.type
_entity.pdbx_description
1 polymer ?
#
loop_
_entity_poly.entity_id
_entity_poly.type
_entity_poly.pdbx_seq_one_letter_code
_entity_poly.pdbx_strand_id
1 'polypeptide(L)' 'MSGGGGTYDFDDDEKDAAKASGKPRKDFDCPSCHANNPVDDALSQGDEVRCNYCGAEFKVSVNSEGRVKFREI' A
#
# COMPACT_ATOMS: atom_id res chain seq x y z
N MET A 1 44.00 16.92 8.89
CA MET A 1 43.92 15.45 9.04
C MET A 1 42.53 15.12 9.54
N SER A 2 41.94 14.04 8.99
CA SER A 2 40.62 13.47 9.29
C SER A 2 39.44 14.22 8.63
N GLY A 3 38.73 13.72 7.62
CA GLY A 3 38.60 12.35 7.09
C GLY A 3 37.30 11.69 7.59
N GLY A 4 36.41 11.30 6.65
CA GLY A 4 35.19 10.51 6.87
C GLY A 4 33.93 11.30 6.49
N GLY A 5 33.24 11.07 5.36
CA GLY A 5 32.97 9.79 4.69
C GLY A 5 31.58 9.30 5.11
N GLY A 6 30.53 9.96 4.61
CA GLY A 6 29.14 9.50 4.74
C GLY A 6 28.65 9.03 3.39
N THR A 7 28.57 7.71 3.22
CA THR A 7 27.97 7.04 2.07
C THR A 7 26.46 7.21 2.15
N TYR A 8 25.87 7.93 1.21
CA TYR A 8 24.42 8.01 1.05
C TYR A 8 23.97 6.79 0.22
N ASP A 9 23.79 5.66 0.90
CA ASP A 9 22.99 4.56 0.39
C ASP A 9 21.51 5.00 0.48
N PHE A 10 21.03 5.66 -0.56
CA PHE A 10 19.59 5.76 -0.85
C PHE A 10 19.23 4.61 -1.81
N ASP A 11 19.46 3.38 -1.35
CA ASP A 11 18.85 2.18 -1.91
C ASP A 11 17.87 1.71 -0.83
N ASP A 12 16.64 2.20 -0.90
CA ASP A 12 15.53 1.58 -0.17
C ASP A 12 14.25 1.85 -0.96
N ASP A 13 14.09 1.02 -1.99
CA ASP A 13 12.82 0.68 -2.61
C ASP A 13 11.90 -0.01 -1.57
N GLU A 14 11.61 0.66 -0.43
CA GLU A 14 10.71 0.16 0.60
C GLU A 14 9.26 0.41 0.18
N LYS A 15 8.86 -0.29 -0.89
CA LYS A 15 7.47 -0.52 -1.27
C LYS A 15 6.75 -1.55 -0.39
N ASP A 16 7.39 -2.06 0.66
CA ASP A 16 6.85 -3.15 1.45
C ASP A 16 7.12 -2.97 2.94
N ALA A 17 6.27 -2.19 3.61
CA ALA A 17 5.69 -2.50 4.92
C ALA A 17 5.28 -1.19 5.63
N ALA A 18 4.14 -0.65 5.22
CA ALA A 18 3.38 0.25 6.08
C ALA A 18 3.15 -0.48 7.42
N LYS A 19 3.95 -0.08 8.39
CA LYS A 19 4.01 -0.62 9.74
C LYS A 19 2.58 -0.67 10.28
N ALA A 20 2.07 -1.88 10.49
CA ALA A 20 0.79 -2.16 11.12
C ALA A 20 0.86 -1.71 12.60
N SER A 21 0.76 -0.40 12.81
CA SER A 21 0.60 0.25 14.10
C SER A 21 -0.79 0.89 14.13
N GLY A 22 -1.81 0.03 14.27
CA GLY A 22 -3.12 0.38 14.83
C GLY A 22 -4.01 1.39 14.10
N LYS A 23 -3.66 1.88 12.91
CA LYS A 23 -4.54 2.79 12.14
C LYS A 23 -5.28 2.04 11.03
N PRO A 24 -6.60 2.23 10.89
CA PRO A 24 -7.35 1.67 9.76
C PRO A 24 -6.72 2.16 8.45
N ARG A 25 -6.40 1.23 7.54
CA ARG A 25 -5.94 1.57 6.19
C ARG A 25 -7.11 2.20 5.45
N LYS A 26 -7.06 3.53 5.33
CA LYS A 26 -8.04 4.39 4.66
C LYS A 26 -7.56 4.80 3.26
N ASP A 27 -6.64 4.03 2.70
CA ASP A 27 -6.03 4.27 1.41
C ASP A 27 -5.49 2.96 0.83
N PHE A 28 -5.51 2.86 -0.51
CA PHE A 28 -4.83 1.81 -1.25
C PHE A 28 -4.20 2.31 -2.54
N ASP A 29 -3.05 1.73 -2.89
CA ASP A 29 -2.44 1.93 -4.19
C ASP A 29 -3.04 0.98 -5.22
N CYS A 30 -3.53 1.52 -6.33
CA CYS A 30 -4.12 0.73 -7.40
C CYS A 30 -3.03 -0.15 -8.07
N PRO A 31 -3.20 -1.48 -8.12
CA PRO A 31 -2.24 -2.37 -8.79
C PRO A 31 -2.09 -2.11 -10.29
N SER A 32 -3.13 -1.59 -10.94
CA SER A 32 -3.15 -1.42 -12.41
C SER A 32 -2.56 -0.09 -12.87
N CYS A 33 -2.72 1.00 -12.11
CA CYS A 33 -2.25 2.33 -12.50
C CYS A 33 -1.35 3.01 -11.45
N HIS A 34 -1.06 2.34 -10.34
CA HIS A 34 -0.25 2.84 -9.22
C HIS A 34 -0.73 4.18 -8.62
N ALA A 35 -1.99 4.55 -8.84
CA ALA A 35 -2.58 5.72 -8.22
C ALA A 35 -2.98 5.42 -6.77
N ASN A 36 -2.68 6.34 -5.86
CA ASN A 36 -3.13 6.29 -4.48
C ASN A 36 -4.61 6.66 -4.40
N ASN A 37 -5.43 5.73 -3.91
CA ASN A 37 -6.87 5.90 -3.75
C ASN A 37 -7.21 6.03 -2.26
N PRO A 38 -7.53 7.25 -1.78
CA PRO A 38 -8.10 7.42 -0.45
C PRO A 38 -9.52 6.83 -0.42
N VAL A 39 -9.86 6.15 0.67
CA VAL A 39 -11.17 5.56 0.95
C VAL A 39 -11.70 6.05 2.30
N ASP A 40 -13.01 6.24 2.40
CA ASP A 40 -13.64 6.73 3.63
C ASP A 40 -13.58 5.69 4.76
N ASP A 41 -13.83 4.43 4.40
CA ASP A 41 -13.86 3.29 5.30
C ASP A 41 -12.55 2.51 5.31
N ALA A 42 -12.30 1.82 6.44
CA ALA A 42 -11.15 0.96 6.58
C ALA A 42 -11.29 -0.28 5.69
N LEU A 43 -10.27 -0.58 4.89
CA LEU A 43 -10.26 -1.77 4.05
C LEU A 43 -10.42 -3.04 4.89
N SER A 44 -11.47 -3.81 4.60
CA SER A 44 -11.81 -5.05 5.29
C SER A 44 -11.74 -6.25 4.35
N GLN A 45 -11.71 -7.45 4.95
CA GLN A 45 -11.65 -8.68 4.17
C GLN A 45 -12.93 -8.87 3.36
N GLY A 46 -12.78 -9.02 2.04
CA GLY A 46 -13.89 -9.25 1.12
C GLY A 46 -14.51 -7.98 0.54
N ASP A 47 -14.04 -6.80 0.93
CA ASP A 47 -14.48 -5.53 0.37
C ASP A 47 -14.16 -5.45 -1.12
N GLU A 48 -15.00 -4.71 -1.85
CA GLU A 48 -14.79 -4.41 -3.26
C GLU A 48 -14.51 -2.92 -3.37
N VAL A 49 -13.30 -2.58 -3.82
CA VAL A 49 -12.86 -1.20 -3.99
C VAL A 49 -12.62 -0.91 -5.45
N ARG A 50 -12.96 0.31 -5.86
CA ARG A 50 -12.73 0.78 -7.23
C ARG A 50 -11.69 1.87 -7.24
N CYS A 51 -10.77 1.80 -8.19
CA CYS A 51 -9.84 2.87 -8.46
C CYS A 51 -10.58 4.05 -9.10
N ASN A 52 -10.55 5.20 -8.44
CA ASN A 52 -11.21 6.42 -8.93
C ASN A 52 -10.45 7.10 -10.09
N TYR A 53 -9.26 6.61 -10.44
CA TYR A 53 -8.41 7.16 -11.51
C TYR A 53 -8.51 6.36 -12.80
N CYS A 54 -8.25 5.05 -12.76
CA CYS A 54 -8.31 4.18 -13.94
C CYS A 54 -9.65 3.44 -14.09
N GLY A 55 -10.46 3.41 -13.04
CA GLY A 55 -11.76 2.74 -13.03
C GLY A 55 -11.73 1.24 -12.74
N ALA A 56 -10.54 0.63 -12.58
CA ALA A 56 -10.40 -0.80 -12.28
C ALA A 56 -10.97 -1.15 -10.90
N GLU A 57 -11.56 -2.33 -10.81
CA GLU A 57 -12.24 -2.83 -9.61
C GLU A 57 -11.44 -3.98 -9.00
N PHE A 58 -11.31 -3.98 -7.68
CA PHE A 58 -10.48 -4.94 -6.95
C PHE A 58 -11.22 -5.47 -5.74
N LYS A 59 -11.09 -6.78 -5.53
CA LYS A 59 -11.47 -7.44 -4.30
C LYS A 59 -10.33 -7.41 -3.29
N VAL A 60 -10.61 -6.86 -2.12
CA VAL A 60 -9.73 -6.79 -0.97
C VAL A 60 -9.70 -8.14 -0.27
N SER A 61 -8.50 -8.67 -0.05
CA SER A 61 -8.26 -9.90 0.69
C SER A 61 -7.23 -9.63 1.78
N VAL A 62 -7.66 -9.62 3.04
CA VAL A 62 -6.77 -9.52 4.19
C VAL A 62 -6.39 -10.94 4.64
N ASN A 63 -5.10 -11.23 4.72
CA ASN A 63 -4.63 -12.53 5.23
C ASN A 63 -4.51 -12.52 6.76
N SER A 64 -4.29 -13.69 7.37
CA SER A 64 -4.11 -13.85 8.82
C SER A 64 -2.89 -13.13 9.40
N GLU A 65 -1.97 -12.68 8.55
CA GLU A 65 -0.78 -11.90 8.92
C GLU A 65 -1.03 -10.39 8.82
N GLY A 66 -2.25 -9.95 8.47
CA GLY A 66 -2.62 -8.55 8.30
C GLY A 66 -2.14 -7.93 6.98
N ARG A 67 -1.64 -8.73 6.04
CA ARG A 67 -1.30 -8.27 4.69
C ARG A 67 -2.56 -8.17 3.85
N VAL A 68 -2.75 -7.00 3.24
CA VAL A 68 -3.86 -6.73 2.32
C VAL A 68 -3.39 -7.04 0.91
N LYS A 69 -4.13 -7.87 0.19
CA LYS A 69 -3.97 -8.13 -1.24
C LYS A 69 -5.18 -7.61 -2.00
N PHE A 70 -4.94 -7.10 -3.20
CA PHE A 70 -5.98 -6.64 -4.12
C PHE A 70 -6.00 -7.57 -5.33
N ARG A 71 -7.16 -8.10 -5.66
CA ARG A 71 -7.36 -8.95 -6.84
C ARG A 71 -8.36 -8.29 -7.78
N GLU A 72 -7.96 -8.00 -9.01
CA GLU A 72 -8.84 -7.42 -10.03
C GLU A 72 -10.03 -8.35 -10.31
N ILE A 73 -11.22 -7.76 -10.49
CA ILE A 73 -12.50 -8.45 -10.74
C ILE A 73 -13.10 -8.07 -12.09
#